data_AF-A0A845YRT0-F1
#
_entry.id   AF-A0A845YRT0-F1
#
_cell.length_a   1.000
_cell.length_b   1.000
_cell.length_c   1.000
_cell.angle_alpha   90.00
_cell.angle_beta   90.00
_cell.angle_gamma   90.00
#
_symmetry.space_group_name_H-M   'P 1'
#
loop_
_entity.id
_entity.type
_entity.pdbx_description
1 polymer ?
#
loop_
_entity_poly.entity_id
_entity_poly.type
_entity_poly.pdbx_seq_one_letter_code
_entity_poly.pdbx_strand_id
1 'polypeptide(L)'
;MKPEKIAPGLITALENYQQQGEKGLNLHLRSLGIINHPKTSKPYLASVFIRCEENANLNHFSKYGIQIKQSKGKIRTAFVPLEQIERLSEESAIARITPSRYLKPLLDVAKNTIGLPNFQSKTGLTGKGVIIGIIDSGIDTTHPAFTGRILRIWDHTLPNDGNSEYPEGLELTGNLPKGILAMSRDQTGHGTHIAGIAAGNDHAFTGVAPAADLVIVKAGLNTYIADAIDYIFRVADELQRPAVVNLSLGDHYNAHDGSDPLSNFIDQESGPGKIVCCAAGNEGNVDIHAETIVQQNQQVCIRFLIPASILSSTLKWRAELNGWYASSDNIEVAVQSPEGSRTHFQNISDNGYSQKIHHISGAQVQIIMYGPENTDNGEYWFNIEITHDPNSVSIATGNTGTWRLLLNGVAVKNGKVNIWSGETTKGFDVVFTGFGVQDLMKIDLFPKRSTTTSDRLLSRSYYT
;
A
#
# COMPACT_ATOMS: atom_id res chain seq x y z
N MET A 1 -16.17 -44.42 8.64
CA MET A 1 -16.13 -42.97 8.92
C MET A 1 -15.67 -42.76 10.36
N LYS A 2 -14.76 -41.80 10.61
CA LYS A 2 -14.36 -41.34 11.95
C LYS A 2 -14.99 -39.97 12.27
N PRO A 3 -16.27 -39.92 12.71
CA PRO A 3 -17.01 -38.67 12.88
C PRO A 3 -16.35 -37.70 13.87
N GLU A 4 -15.62 -38.20 14.86
CA GLU A 4 -14.85 -37.41 15.83
C GLU A 4 -13.75 -36.56 15.17
N LYS A 5 -13.29 -36.93 13.98
CA LYS A 5 -12.32 -36.16 13.19
C LYS A 5 -12.99 -35.13 12.28
N ILE A 6 -14.30 -35.17 12.08
CA ILE A 6 -15.02 -34.29 11.15
C ILE A 6 -15.78 -33.22 11.95
N ALA A 7 -15.76 -31.97 11.48
CA ALA A 7 -16.58 -30.94 12.08
C ALA A 7 -18.08 -31.25 11.92
N PRO A 8 -18.92 -31.09 12.96
CA PRO A 8 -20.34 -31.48 12.93
C PRO A 8 -21.12 -30.91 11.74
N GLY A 9 -20.92 -29.63 11.40
CA GLY A 9 -21.60 -29.02 10.25
C GLY A 9 -21.29 -29.71 8.92
N LEU A 10 -20.08 -30.24 8.76
CA LEU A 10 -19.68 -30.96 7.56
C LEU A 10 -20.31 -32.37 7.50
N ILE A 11 -20.52 -33.01 8.65
CA ILE A 11 -21.29 -34.26 8.76
C ILE A 11 -22.75 -34.00 8.35
N THR A 12 -23.38 -32.98 8.92
CA THR A 12 -24.76 -32.60 8.57
C THR A 12 -24.90 -32.26 7.08
N ALA A 13 -23.91 -31.59 6.49
CA ALA A 13 -23.93 -31.30 5.05
C ALA A 13 -23.83 -32.58 4.20
N LEU A 14 -22.97 -33.53 4.60
CA LEU A 14 -22.84 -34.82 3.92
C LEU A 14 -24.12 -35.66 4.03
N GLU A 15 -24.71 -35.77 5.22
CA GLU A 15 -25.97 -36.50 5.45
C GLU A 15 -27.12 -35.91 4.64
N ASN A 16 -27.28 -34.58 4.64
CA ASN A 16 -28.30 -33.91 3.86
C ASN A 16 -28.10 -34.13 2.35
N TYR A 17 -26.85 -34.12 1.88
CA TYR A 17 -26.53 -34.40 0.47
C TYR A 17 -26.83 -35.85 0.09
N GLN A 18 -26.53 -36.82 0.95
CA GLN A 18 -26.85 -38.23 0.72
C GLN A 18 -28.37 -38.46 0.68
N GLN A 19 -29.15 -37.76 1.50
CA GLN A 19 -30.60 -37.93 1.59
C GLN A 19 -31.38 -37.18 0.49
N GLN A 20 -30.92 -35.98 0.11
CA GLN A 20 -31.71 -35.05 -0.70
C GLN A 20 -30.96 -34.55 -1.95
N GLY A 21 -29.76 -35.09 -2.21
CA GLY A 21 -28.88 -34.61 -3.26
C GLY A 21 -28.53 -33.13 -3.07
N GLU A 22 -28.38 -32.43 -4.18
CA GLU A 22 -28.05 -31.00 -4.23
C GLU A 22 -29.00 -30.12 -3.38
N LYS A 23 -30.30 -30.45 -3.32
CA LYS A 23 -31.27 -29.66 -2.54
C LYS A 23 -30.93 -29.62 -1.05
N GLY A 24 -30.33 -30.70 -0.52
CA GLY A 24 -29.89 -30.79 0.88
C GLY A 24 -28.71 -29.87 1.22
N LEU A 25 -27.99 -29.35 0.23
CA LEU A 25 -26.84 -28.48 0.41
C LEU A 25 -27.17 -26.98 0.42
N ASN A 26 -28.38 -26.58 -0.01
CA ASN A 26 -28.75 -25.17 -0.12
C ASN A 26 -28.54 -24.34 1.15
N LEU A 27 -28.72 -24.96 2.33
CA LEU A 27 -28.53 -24.31 3.63
C LEU A 27 -27.05 -24.22 4.06
N HIS A 28 -26.17 -24.99 3.42
CA HIS A 28 -24.75 -25.16 3.80
C HIS A 28 -23.78 -24.44 2.86
N LEU A 29 -24.18 -24.22 1.59
CA LEU A 29 -23.34 -23.60 0.55
C LEU A 29 -22.79 -22.23 0.95
N ARG A 30 -23.52 -21.47 1.78
CA ARG A 30 -23.10 -20.12 2.22
C ARG A 30 -22.29 -20.11 3.52
N SER A 31 -22.16 -21.22 4.24
CA SER A 31 -21.60 -21.25 5.59
C SER A 31 -20.42 -22.20 5.78
N LEU A 32 -20.32 -23.26 4.97
CA LEU A 32 -19.35 -24.36 5.18
C LEU A 32 -18.34 -24.53 4.05
N GLY A 33 -18.12 -23.50 3.23
CA GLY A 33 -17.08 -23.53 2.19
C GLY A 33 -17.28 -24.63 1.14
N ILE A 34 -18.53 -25.03 0.92
CA ILE A 34 -18.93 -25.99 -0.10
C ILE A 34 -19.07 -25.24 -1.42
N ILE A 35 -18.31 -25.66 -2.44
CA ILE A 35 -18.25 -25.03 -3.74
C ILE A 35 -18.76 -26.00 -4.82
N ASN A 36 -19.49 -25.44 -5.79
CA ASN A 36 -19.86 -26.12 -7.02
C ASN A 36 -19.06 -25.49 -8.17
N HIS A 37 -18.56 -26.29 -9.11
CA HIS A 37 -17.96 -25.80 -10.34
C HIS A 37 -19.06 -25.66 -11.40
N PRO A 38 -19.52 -24.43 -11.73
CA PRO A 38 -20.78 -24.20 -12.46
C PRO A 38 -20.79 -24.67 -13.93
N LYS A 39 -19.72 -25.29 -14.44
CA LYS A 39 -19.57 -25.71 -15.84
C LYS A 39 -19.26 -27.20 -16.03
N THR A 40 -19.33 -28.04 -15.00
CA THR A 40 -19.02 -29.48 -15.12
C THR A 40 -19.91 -30.32 -14.22
N SER A 41 -20.26 -31.55 -14.64
CA SER A 41 -20.94 -32.61 -13.85
C SER A 41 -20.10 -33.18 -12.69
N LYS A 42 -19.22 -32.36 -12.10
CA LYS A 42 -18.28 -32.76 -11.05
C LYS A 42 -18.94 -32.74 -9.67
N PRO A 43 -18.45 -33.55 -8.72
CA PRO A 43 -19.00 -33.61 -7.36
C PRO A 43 -18.80 -32.30 -6.61
N TYR A 44 -19.72 -31.99 -5.70
CA TYR A 44 -19.60 -30.89 -4.73
C TYR A 44 -18.30 -31.02 -3.93
N LEU A 45 -17.50 -29.95 -3.89
CA LEU A 45 -16.24 -29.94 -3.15
C LEU A 45 -16.40 -29.16 -1.84
N ALA A 46 -15.99 -29.75 -0.73
CA ALA A 46 -15.77 -29.03 0.51
C ALA A 46 -14.35 -28.45 0.52
N SER A 47 -14.24 -27.13 0.69
CA SER A 47 -12.99 -26.50 1.08
C SER A 47 -12.79 -26.68 2.58
N VAL A 48 -11.70 -27.34 2.99
CA VAL A 48 -11.47 -27.69 4.39
C VAL A 48 -10.05 -27.36 4.83
N PHE A 49 -9.90 -27.13 6.14
CA PHE A 49 -8.65 -27.27 6.88
C PHE A 49 -8.51 -28.70 7.39
N ILE A 50 -7.32 -29.26 7.25
CA ILE A 50 -6.91 -30.55 7.77
C ILE A 50 -5.84 -30.30 8.83
N ARG A 51 -6.10 -30.70 10.07
CA ARG A 51 -5.07 -30.83 11.10
C ARG A 51 -4.48 -32.23 10.98
N CYS A 52 -3.19 -32.32 10.71
CA CYS A 52 -2.50 -33.60 10.49
C CYS A 52 -1.09 -33.59 11.06
N GLU A 53 -0.43 -34.74 11.05
CA GLU A 53 1.00 -34.83 11.33
C GLU A 53 1.80 -33.97 10.33
N GLU A 54 2.87 -33.34 10.83
CA GLU A 54 3.59 -32.29 10.11
C GLU A 54 4.16 -32.78 8.77
N ASN A 55 4.70 -34.00 8.74
CA ASN A 55 5.35 -34.61 7.57
C ASN A 55 4.52 -35.73 6.93
N ALA A 56 3.22 -35.82 7.23
CA ALA A 56 2.34 -36.85 6.66
C ALA A 56 2.36 -36.81 5.12
N ASN A 57 2.55 -37.97 4.48
CA ASN A 57 2.40 -38.11 3.03
C ASN A 57 0.94 -38.44 2.67
N LEU A 58 0.22 -37.42 2.22
CA LEU A 58 -1.19 -37.50 1.88
C LEU A 58 -1.46 -37.50 0.36
N ASN A 59 -0.42 -37.60 -0.47
CA ASN A 59 -0.54 -37.48 -1.93
C ASN A 59 -1.37 -38.60 -2.57
N HIS A 60 -1.45 -39.74 -1.90
CA HIS A 60 -2.23 -40.89 -2.33
C HIS A 60 -3.75 -40.60 -2.40
N PHE A 61 -4.22 -39.50 -1.79
CA PHE A 61 -5.62 -39.08 -1.85
C PHE A 61 -6.02 -38.42 -3.19
N SER A 62 -5.03 -38.02 -4.02
CA SER A 62 -5.27 -37.43 -5.35
C SER A 62 -6.13 -38.32 -6.26
N LYS A 63 -5.97 -39.65 -6.17
CA LYS A 63 -6.76 -40.64 -6.94
C LYS A 63 -8.26 -40.63 -6.59
N TYR A 64 -8.63 -40.06 -5.45
CA TYR A 64 -10.02 -39.87 -5.03
C TYR A 64 -10.52 -38.44 -5.31
N GLY A 65 -9.78 -37.65 -6.08
CA GLY A 65 -10.12 -36.26 -6.38
C GLY A 65 -9.89 -35.28 -5.22
N ILE A 66 -9.26 -35.72 -4.14
CA ILE A 66 -8.90 -34.85 -3.01
C ILE A 66 -7.61 -34.12 -3.34
N GLN A 67 -7.68 -32.79 -3.29
CA GLN A 67 -6.57 -31.90 -3.64
C GLN A 67 -6.04 -31.22 -2.39
N ILE A 68 -4.95 -31.72 -1.83
CA ILE A 68 -4.27 -31.12 -0.68
C ILE A 68 -3.27 -30.09 -1.20
N LYS A 69 -3.38 -28.85 -0.72
CA LYS A 69 -2.61 -27.70 -1.27
C LYS A 69 -1.19 -27.60 -0.71
N GLN A 70 -0.95 -28.09 0.50
CA GLN A 70 0.35 -28.05 1.17
C GLN A 70 0.91 -29.46 1.36
N SER A 71 2.19 -29.67 1.05
CA SER A 71 2.87 -30.97 1.19
C SER A 71 3.38 -31.27 2.61
N LYS A 72 3.51 -30.24 3.45
CA LYS A 72 4.01 -30.30 4.84
C LYS A 72 3.25 -29.31 5.74
N GLY A 73 3.45 -29.42 7.05
CA GLY A 73 2.82 -28.58 8.07
C GLY A 73 1.67 -29.27 8.79
N LYS A 74 1.43 -28.86 10.05
CA LYS A 74 0.39 -29.43 10.94
C LYS A 74 -1.03 -29.00 10.60
N ILE A 75 -1.19 -27.94 9.81
CA ILE A 75 -2.46 -27.46 9.26
C ILE A 75 -2.28 -27.32 7.76
N ARG A 76 -3.12 -28.01 7.00
CA ARG A 76 -3.14 -27.99 5.54
C ARG A 76 -4.54 -27.64 5.07
N THR A 77 -4.67 -27.22 3.83
CA THR A 77 -5.95 -26.93 3.19
C THR A 77 -6.19 -27.93 2.07
N ALA A 78 -7.43 -28.29 1.84
CA ALA A 78 -7.79 -29.20 0.77
C ALA A 78 -9.14 -28.85 0.13
N PHE A 79 -9.29 -29.24 -1.14
CA PHE A 79 -10.60 -29.46 -1.75
C PHE A 79 -10.91 -30.95 -1.70
N VAL A 80 -12.03 -31.30 -1.10
CA VAL A 80 -12.43 -32.70 -0.85
C VAL A 80 -13.80 -32.90 -1.47
N PRO A 81 -13.99 -33.81 -2.44
CA PRO A 81 -15.34 -34.20 -2.85
C PRO A 81 -16.14 -34.63 -1.62
N LEU A 82 -17.37 -34.12 -1.47
CA LEU A 82 -18.14 -34.28 -0.23
C LEU A 82 -18.25 -35.77 0.17
N GLU A 83 -18.47 -36.64 -0.82
CA GLU A 83 -18.54 -38.10 -0.68
C GLU A 83 -17.23 -38.76 -0.22
N GLN A 84 -16.09 -38.07 -0.32
CA GLN A 84 -14.77 -38.59 0.08
C GLN A 84 -14.31 -38.07 1.45
N ILE A 85 -15.14 -37.28 2.14
CA ILE A 85 -14.83 -36.78 3.50
C ILE A 85 -14.68 -37.94 4.48
N GLU A 86 -15.53 -38.95 4.39
CA GLU A 86 -15.43 -40.14 5.22
C GLU A 86 -14.09 -40.85 5.02
N ARG A 87 -13.68 -41.03 3.75
CA ARG A 87 -12.41 -41.65 3.40
C ARG A 87 -11.22 -40.85 3.94
N LEU A 88 -11.27 -39.53 3.84
CA LEU A 88 -10.23 -38.66 4.39
C LEU A 88 -10.16 -38.74 5.92
N SER A 89 -11.30 -38.93 6.60
CA SER A 89 -11.33 -39.07 8.06
C SER A 89 -10.65 -40.34 8.58
N GLU A 90 -10.55 -41.39 7.76
CA GLU A 90 -9.97 -42.66 8.19
C GLU A 90 -8.45 -42.59 8.37
N GLU A 91 -7.78 -41.70 7.65
CA GLU A 91 -6.33 -41.51 7.69
C GLU A 91 -5.83 -41.31 9.13
N SER A 92 -4.85 -42.12 9.55
CA SER A 92 -4.33 -42.06 10.92
C SER A 92 -3.62 -40.74 11.16
N ALA A 93 -2.90 -40.25 10.17
CA ALA A 93 -2.15 -39.00 10.24
C ALA A 93 -3.04 -37.74 10.31
N ILE A 94 -4.36 -37.86 10.07
CA ILE A 94 -5.30 -36.73 10.15
C ILE A 94 -5.99 -36.75 11.51
N ALA A 95 -5.88 -35.64 12.25
CA ALA A 95 -6.52 -35.45 13.55
C ALA A 95 -7.87 -34.72 13.45
N ARG A 96 -8.03 -33.80 12.49
CA ARG A 96 -9.27 -33.00 12.34
C ARG A 96 -9.48 -32.49 10.93
N ILE A 97 -10.73 -32.46 10.48
CA ILE A 97 -11.19 -31.87 9.22
C ILE A 97 -12.24 -30.81 9.58
N THR A 98 -11.98 -29.55 9.23
CA THR A 98 -12.86 -28.41 9.53
C THR A 98 -13.19 -27.66 8.24
N PRO A 99 -14.46 -27.35 7.95
CA PRO A 99 -14.82 -26.60 6.75
C PRO A 99 -14.28 -25.18 6.81
N SER A 100 -13.92 -24.64 5.64
CA SER A 100 -13.78 -23.20 5.45
C SER A 100 -15.13 -22.51 5.65
N ARG A 101 -15.11 -21.21 5.96
CA ARG A 101 -16.31 -20.40 6.13
C ARG A 101 -16.20 -19.15 5.30
N TYR A 102 -17.34 -18.66 4.80
CA TYR A 102 -17.39 -17.31 4.24
C TYR A 102 -17.15 -16.30 5.36
N LEU A 103 -16.14 -15.44 5.17
CA LEU A 103 -15.90 -14.30 6.04
C LEU A 103 -16.78 -13.14 5.60
N LYS A 104 -17.14 -12.26 6.53
CA LYS A 104 -17.94 -11.06 6.24
C LYS A 104 -17.04 -9.82 6.26
N PRO A 105 -17.18 -8.89 5.31
CA PRO A 105 -16.63 -7.54 5.43
C PRO A 105 -17.26 -6.82 6.64
N LEU A 106 -16.47 -6.05 7.40
CA LEU A 106 -16.89 -5.27 8.56
C LEU A 106 -16.49 -3.79 8.37
N LEU A 107 -17.27 -3.03 7.61
CA LEU A 107 -16.97 -1.62 7.24
C LEU A 107 -17.97 -0.60 7.82
N ASP A 108 -18.80 -0.98 8.79
CA ASP A 108 -19.98 -0.22 9.24
C ASP A 108 -19.76 0.67 10.48
N VAL A 109 -18.58 0.61 11.12
CA VAL A 109 -18.34 1.29 12.40
C VAL A 109 -17.88 2.74 12.25
N ALA A 110 -17.22 3.09 11.13
CA ALA A 110 -16.51 4.36 10.98
C ALA A 110 -17.40 5.60 11.21
N LYS A 111 -18.63 5.61 10.68
CA LYS A 111 -19.57 6.74 10.81
C LYS A 111 -19.88 7.07 12.27
N ASN A 112 -20.07 6.04 13.09
CA ASN A 112 -20.38 6.21 14.50
C ASN A 112 -19.16 6.72 15.26
N THR A 113 -17.97 6.19 14.94
CA THR A 113 -16.71 6.63 15.56
C THR A 113 -16.44 8.12 15.35
N ILE A 114 -16.70 8.64 14.14
CA ILE A 114 -16.51 10.07 13.84
C ILE A 114 -17.70 10.96 14.25
N GLY A 115 -18.73 10.40 14.89
CA GLY A 115 -19.90 11.15 15.34
C GLY A 115 -20.82 11.68 14.23
N LEU A 116 -20.68 11.16 13.00
CA LEU A 116 -21.39 11.66 11.82
C LEU A 116 -22.92 11.68 11.97
N PRO A 117 -23.59 10.63 12.50
CA PRO A 117 -25.05 10.66 12.64
C PRO A 117 -25.56 11.81 13.50
N ASN A 118 -24.85 12.15 14.59
CA ASN A 118 -25.19 13.26 15.47
C ASN A 118 -24.96 14.62 14.80
N PHE A 119 -23.89 14.73 14.01
CA PHE A 119 -23.61 15.94 13.24
C PHE A 119 -24.69 16.18 12.17
N GLN A 120 -25.04 15.14 11.40
CA GLN A 120 -26.04 15.22 10.34
C GLN A 120 -27.44 15.52 10.90
N SER A 121 -27.81 14.91 12.03
CA SER A 121 -29.13 15.17 12.64
C SER A 121 -29.27 16.61 13.14
N LYS A 122 -28.18 17.23 13.60
CA LYS A 122 -28.18 18.62 14.08
C LYS A 122 -28.15 19.66 12.96
N THR A 123 -27.39 19.39 11.90
CA THR A 123 -27.08 20.39 10.88
C THR A 123 -27.91 20.23 9.60
N GLY A 124 -28.36 19.00 9.30
CA GLY A 124 -28.99 18.66 8.02
C GLY A 124 -28.03 18.75 6.82
N LEU A 125 -26.73 18.95 7.03
CA LEU A 125 -25.75 19.10 5.96
C LEU A 125 -25.45 17.76 5.28
N THR A 126 -25.47 17.79 3.95
CA THR A 126 -25.29 16.59 3.09
C THR A 126 -24.20 16.77 2.04
N GLY A 127 -23.53 17.93 2.01
CA GLY A 127 -22.57 18.31 0.97
C GLY A 127 -23.21 18.86 -0.31
N LYS A 128 -24.54 19.04 -0.35
CA LYS A 128 -25.23 19.62 -1.51
C LYS A 128 -24.62 20.98 -1.89
N GLY A 129 -24.28 21.15 -3.17
CA GLY A 129 -23.68 22.37 -3.69
C GLY A 129 -22.16 22.45 -3.55
N VAL A 130 -21.52 21.48 -2.89
CA VAL A 130 -20.05 21.35 -2.80
C VAL A 130 -19.55 20.41 -3.88
N ILE A 131 -18.36 20.68 -4.43
CA ILE A 131 -17.63 19.74 -5.30
C ILE A 131 -16.60 19.00 -4.46
N ILE A 132 -16.54 17.69 -4.58
CA ILE A 132 -15.46 16.87 -4.03
C ILE A 132 -14.61 16.38 -5.19
N GLY A 133 -13.38 16.87 -5.23
CA GLY A 133 -12.32 16.42 -6.12
C GLY A 133 -11.67 15.15 -5.57
N ILE A 134 -11.58 14.09 -6.37
CA ILE A 134 -10.84 12.87 -6.04
C ILE A 134 -9.69 12.71 -7.03
N ILE A 135 -8.46 12.84 -6.54
CA ILE A 135 -7.25 12.58 -7.34
C ILE A 135 -6.73 11.20 -6.92
N ASP A 136 -6.92 10.20 -7.77
CA ASP A 136 -6.64 8.80 -7.43
C ASP A 136 -6.51 7.91 -8.70
N SER A 137 -6.75 6.61 -8.56
CA SER A 137 -6.78 5.57 -9.59
C SER A 137 -8.00 5.61 -10.53
N GLY A 138 -8.91 6.58 -10.35
CA GLY A 138 -10.13 6.76 -11.14
C GLY A 138 -11.41 6.47 -10.35
N ILE A 139 -12.51 6.20 -11.06
CA ILE A 139 -13.80 5.81 -10.47
C ILE A 139 -14.52 4.74 -11.30
N ASP A 140 -15.27 3.85 -10.65
CA ASP A 140 -16.32 3.07 -11.31
C ASP A 140 -17.54 3.97 -11.60
N THR A 141 -17.56 4.50 -12.82
CA THR A 141 -18.65 5.35 -13.33
C THR A 141 -20.01 4.64 -13.44
N THR A 142 -20.02 3.30 -13.36
CA THR A 142 -21.25 2.51 -13.45
C THR A 142 -21.87 2.23 -12.09
N HIS A 143 -21.15 2.49 -10.99
CA HIS A 143 -21.60 2.19 -9.65
C HIS A 143 -22.83 3.05 -9.26
N PRO A 144 -23.93 2.43 -8.77
CA PRO A 144 -25.18 3.14 -8.50
C PRO A 144 -25.02 4.29 -7.51
N ALA A 145 -24.10 4.13 -6.54
CA ALA A 145 -23.81 5.14 -5.54
C ALA A 145 -23.43 6.51 -6.12
N PHE A 146 -22.88 6.62 -7.34
CA PHE A 146 -22.42 7.88 -7.95
C PHE A 146 -23.32 8.41 -9.07
N THR A 147 -24.45 7.74 -9.33
CA THR A 147 -25.33 8.05 -10.46
C THR A 147 -25.72 9.52 -10.49
N GLY A 148 -25.42 10.20 -11.61
CA GLY A 148 -25.83 11.58 -11.88
C GLY A 148 -25.06 12.66 -11.13
N ARG A 149 -23.97 12.31 -10.42
CA ARG A 149 -23.20 13.26 -9.60
C ARG A 149 -21.74 13.42 -10.01
N ILE A 150 -21.25 12.62 -10.97
CA ILE A 150 -19.94 12.85 -11.58
C ILE A 150 -20.12 14.01 -12.57
N LEU A 151 -19.41 15.12 -12.36
CA LEU A 151 -19.44 16.31 -13.23
C LEU A 151 -18.43 16.20 -14.36
N ARG A 152 -17.23 15.74 -14.02
CA ARG A 152 -16.06 15.64 -14.90
C ARG A 152 -15.17 14.48 -14.46
N ILE A 153 -14.50 13.88 -15.44
CA ILE A 153 -13.39 12.96 -15.23
C ILE A 153 -12.24 13.45 -16.10
N TRP A 154 -11.04 13.58 -15.54
CA TRP A 154 -9.83 13.77 -16.32
C TRP A 154 -8.91 12.58 -16.11
N ASP A 155 -8.59 11.85 -17.17
CA ASP A 155 -7.84 10.60 -17.10
C ASP A 155 -6.52 10.70 -17.86
N HIS A 156 -5.40 10.81 -17.13
CA HIS A 156 -4.05 10.91 -17.70
C HIS A 156 -3.60 9.62 -18.40
N THR A 157 -4.31 8.50 -18.21
CA THR A 157 -3.98 7.22 -18.85
C THR A 157 -4.63 7.05 -20.22
N LEU A 158 -5.52 7.97 -20.61
CA LEU A 158 -6.19 7.98 -21.90
C LEU A 158 -5.53 8.97 -22.87
N PRO A 159 -5.55 8.69 -24.18
CA PRO A 159 -4.98 9.60 -25.17
C PRO A 159 -5.80 10.89 -25.22
N ASN A 160 -5.10 12.03 -25.29
CA ASN A 160 -5.70 13.33 -25.52
C ASN A 160 -6.41 13.35 -26.88
N ASP A 161 -7.59 13.98 -26.93
CA ASP A 161 -8.39 14.14 -28.14
C ASP A 161 -8.04 15.40 -28.94
N GLY A 162 -7.08 16.20 -28.44
CA GLY A 162 -6.64 17.46 -29.03
C GLY A 162 -7.51 18.66 -28.67
N ASN A 163 -8.54 18.48 -27.84
CA ASN A 163 -9.43 19.55 -27.39
C ASN A 163 -9.21 19.95 -25.92
N SER A 164 -8.33 19.23 -25.20
CA SER A 164 -7.97 19.53 -23.82
C SER A 164 -7.01 20.73 -23.74
N GLU A 165 -7.17 21.55 -22.71
CA GLU A 165 -6.24 22.61 -22.33
C GLU A 165 -4.88 22.04 -21.91
N TYR A 166 -4.88 20.84 -21.31
CA TYR A 166 -3.66 20.14 -20.92
C TYR A 166 -3.19 19.24 -22.06
N PRO A 167 -1.86 19.12 -22.28
CA PRO A 167 -1.29 18.38 -23.41
C PRO A 167 -1.52 16.87 -23.30
N GLU A 168 -1.88 16.36 -22.13
CA GLU A 168 -2.00 14.93 -21.83
C GLU A 168 -3.33 14.61 -21.14
N GLY A 169 -3.73 13.35 -21.24
CA GLY A 169 -4.99 12.85 -20.70
C GLY A 169 -6.23 13.23 -21.51
N LEU A 170 -7.36 12.63 -21.15
CA LEU A 170 -8.66 12.88 -21.75
C LEU A 170 -9.65 13.41 -20.72
N GLU A 171 -10.28 14.54 -21.00
CA GLU A 171 -11.42 15.05 -20.22
C GLU A 171 -12.73 14.42 -20.72
N LEU A 172 -13.53 13.90 -19.80
CA LEU A 172 -14.87 13.37 -20.04
C LEU A 172 -15.88 14.13 -19.20
N THR A 173 -16.88 14.71 -19.86
CA THR A 173 -18.00 15.36 -19.18
C THR A 173 -18.98 14.32 -18.64
N GLY A 174 -19.47 14.52 -17.41
CA GLY A 174 -20.28 13.53 -16.70
C GLY A 174 -21.67 13.28 -17.29
N ASN A 175 -22.12 14.11 -18.23
CA ASN A 175 -23.35 13.92 -18.98
C ASN A 175 -23.17 13.02 -20.23
N LEU A 176 -21.95 12.59 -20.54
CA LEU A 176 -21.69 11.64 -21.61
C LEU A 176 -22.40 10.30 -21.34
N PRO A 177 -22.78 9.55 -22.40
CA PRO A 177 -23.33 8.21 -22.25
C PRO A 177 -22.44 7.33 -21.37
N LYS A 178 -23.06 6.49 -20.52
CA LYS A 178 -22.34 5.58 -19.61
C LYS A 178 -21.28 4.73 -20.30
N GLY A 179 -21.53 4.30 -21.54
CA GLY A 179 -20.55 3.54 -22.33
C GLY A 179 -19.27 4.32 -22.64
N ILE A 180 -19.35 5.64 -22.79
CA ILE A 180 -18.21 6.54 -23.01
C ILE A 180 -17.51 6.82 -21.68
N LEU A 181 -18.26 7.11 -20.61
CA LEU A 181 -17.67 7.29 -19.28
C LEU A 181 -16.91 6.05 -18.79
N ALA A 182 -17.36 4.84 -19.16
CA ALA A 182 -16.71 3.58 -18.84
C ALA A 182 -15.40 3.30 -19.62
N MET A 183 -14.94 4.24 -20.46
CA MET A 183 -13.58 4.23 -21.00
C MET A 183 -12.56 4.55 -19.91
N SER A 184 -12.87 5.51 -19.03
CA SER A 184 -12.11 5.71 -17.80
C SER A 184 -12.57 4.67 -16.77
N ARG A 185 -11.64 3.82 -16.37
CA ARG A 185 -11.88 2.74 -15.41
C ARG A 185 -10.92 2.87 -14.25
N ASP A 186 -11.46 2.64 -13.06
CA ASP A 186 -10.65 2.34 -11.89
C ASP A 186 -10.32 0.84 -11.89
N GLN A 187 -9.08 0.50 -12.26
CA GLN A 187 -8.64 -0.89 -12.27
C GLN A 187 -8.26 -1.41 -10.87
N THR A 188 -8.01 -0.53 -9.91
CA THR A 188 -7.53 -0.91 -8.57
C THR A 188 -8.67 -0.97 -7.56
N GLY A 189 -9.69 -0.15 -7.76
CA GLY A 189 -10.81 0.07 -6.84
C GLY A 189 -10.51 1.10 -5.75
N HIS A 190 -9.28 1.62 -5.64
CA HIS A 190 -8.90 2.53 -4.57
C HIS A 190 -9.69 3.85 -4.67
N GLY A 191 -9.71 4.50 -5.83
CA GLY A 191 -10.37 5.78 -6.03
C GLY A 191 -11.89 5.67 -5.90
N THR A 192 -12.47 4.58 -6.40
CA THR A 192 -13.89 4.26 -6.22
C THR A 192 -14.24 4.11 -4.74
N HIS A 193 -13.38 3.45 -3.97
CA HIS A 193 -13.59 3.25 -2.54
C HIS A 193 -13.48 4.59 -1.77
N ILE A 194 -12.47 5.41 -2.07
CA ILE A 194 -12.30 6.75 -1.49
C ILE A 194 -13.49 7.65 -1.81
N ALA A 195 -13.93 7.70 -3.07
CA ALA A 195 -15.12 8.45 -3.49
C ALA A 195 -16.39 7.96 -2.76
N GLY A 196 -16.47 6.66 -2.49
CA GLY A 196 -17.55 6.06 -1.70
C GLY A 196 -17.58 6.55 -0.25
N ILE A 197 -16.43 6.61 0.42
CA ILE A 197 -16.30 7.14 1.78
C ILE A 197 -16.72 8.62 1.82
N ALA A 198 -16.21 9.42 0.89
CA ALA A 198 -16.44 10.85 0.86
C ALA A 198 -17.91 11.18 0.51
N ALA A 199 -18.43 10.59 -0.57
CA ALA A 199 -19.66 11.04 -1.20
C ALA A 199 -20.56 9.90 -1.71
N GLY A 200 -20.32 8.65 -1.36
CA GLY A 200 -21.17 7.53 -1.79
C GLY A 200 -22.64 7.74 -1.40
N ASN A 201 -23.58 7.42 -2.28
CA ASN A 201 -25.00 7.50 -1.96
C ASN A 201 -25.70 6.20 -2.32
N ASP A 202 -25.39 5.15 -1.56
CA ASP A 202 -26.06 3.86 -1.64
C ASP A 202 -27.02 3.67 -0.45
N HIS A 203 -28.07 2.85 -0.66
CA HIS A 203 -29.08 2.56 0.36
C HIS A 203 -28.51 1.84 1.60
N ALA A 204 -27.48 1.03 1.44
CA ALA A 204 -26.81 0.34 2.53
C ALA A 204 -25.62 1.15 3.08
N PHE A 205 -24.85 1.78 2.19
CA PHE A 205 -23.62 2.48 2.56
C PHE A 205 -23.55 3.89 1.97
N THR A 206 -23.87 4.87 2.81
CA THR A 206 -23.74 6.31 2.49
C THR A 206 -22.35 6.84 2.86
N GLY A 207 -21.80 7.79 2.12
CA GLY A 207 -20.60 8.54 2.49
C GLY A 207 -20.91 9.67 3.48
N VAL A 208 -19.91 10.51 3.74
CA VAL A 208 -20.04 11.69 4.61
C VAL A 208 -20.93 12.77 3.98
N ALA A 209 -20.70 13.04 2.69
CA ALA A 209 -21.34 14.09 1.90
C ALA A 209 -22.10 13.51 0.69
N PRO A 210 -23.19 12.75 0.90
CA PRO A 210 -23.86 11.99 -0.16
C PRO A 210 -24.54 12.83 -1.25
N ALA A 211 -24.72 14.14 -1.02
CA ALA A 211 -25.31 15.05 -1.99
C ALA A 211 -24.27 15.96 -2.68
N ALA A 212 -22.98 15.78 -2.39
CA ALA A 212 -21.91 16.45 -3.13
C ALA A 212 -21.79 15.91 -4.55
N ASP A 213 -21.32 16.76 -5.45
CA ASP A 213 -20.94 16.36 -6.80
C ASP A 213 -19.44 16.05 -6.86
N LEU A 214 -19.04 15.24 -7.82
CA LEU A 214 -17.69 14.69 -7.93
C LEU A 214 -16.99 15.21 -9.18
N VAL A 215 -15.74 15.63 -9.00
CA VAL A 215 -14.77 15.75 -10.11
C VAL A 215 -13.69 14.72 -9.85
N ILE A 216 -13.43 13.86 -10.83
CA ILE A 216 -12.49 12.75 -10.68
C ILE A 216 -11.28 13.02 -11.56
N VAL A 217 -10.08 12.90 -11.00
CA VAL A 217 -8.85 12.95 -11.77
C VAL A 217 -8.09 11.67 -11.54
N LYS A 218 -7.79 10.96 -12.62
CA LYS A 218 -6.95 9.76 -12.60
C LYS A 218 -5.52 10.16 -12.92
N ALA A 219 -4.70 10.25 -11.88
CA ALA A 219 -3.31 10.68 -11.94
C ALA A 219 -2.47 9.98 -10.87
N GLY A 220 -1.16 9.90 -11.07
CA GLY A 220 -0.23 9.27 -10.14
C GLY A 220 1.18 9.85 -10.10
N LEU A 221 1.45 10.93 -10.85
CA LEU A 221 2.71 11.68 -10.77
C LEU A 221 2.47 12.99 -10.01
N ASN A 222 3.46 13.46 -9.27
CA ASN A 222 3.36 14.68 -8.45
C ASN A 222 3.00 15.92 -9.28
N THR A 223 3.56 16.09 -10.47
CA THR A 223 3.21 17.19 -11.39
C THR A 223 1.75 17.11 -11.83
N TYR A 224 1.27 15.92 -12.17
CA TYR A 224 -0.14 15.71 -12.51
C TYR A 224 -1.07 15.93 -11.31
N ILE A 225 -0.60 15.71 -10.08
CA ILE A 225 -1.38 16.02 -8.88
C ILE A 225 -1.56 17.53 -8.75
N ALA A 226 -0.50 18.32 -8.94
CA ALA A 226 -0.61 19.79 -8.95
C ALA A 226 -1.57 20.27 -10.04
N ASP A 227 -1.40 19.79 -11.28
CA ASP A 227 -2.30 20.12 -12.39
C ASP A 227 -3.75 19.70 -12.09
N ALA A 228 -3.96 18.56 -11.42
CA ALA A 228 -5.28 18.07 -11.04
C ALA A 228 -5.96 18.94 -9.99
N ILE A 229 -5.21 19.46 -9.01
CA ILE A 229 -5.73 20.39 -7.99
C ILE A 229 -6.20 21.68 -8.68
N ASP A 230 -5.36 22.28 -9.53
CA ASP A 230 -5.70 23.46 -10.33
C ASP A 230 -6.96 23.21 -11.16
N TYR A 231 -6.98 22.11 -11.93
CA TYR A 231 -8.13 21.71 -12.74
C TYR A 231 -9.42 21.61 -11.93
N ILE A 232 -9.40 20.93 -10.77
CA ILE A 232 -10.61 20.78 -9.93
C ILE A 232 -11.09 22.14 -9.42
N PHE A 233 -10.17 22.99 -8.97
CA PHE A 233 -10.52 24.31 -8.46
C PHE A 233 -10.99 25.27 -9.56
N ARG A 234 -10.45 25.16 -10.78
CA ARG A 234 -10.96 25.85 -11.96
C ARG A 234 -12.39 25.42 -12.29
N VAL A 235 -12.65 24.10 -12.35
CA VAL A 235 -14.01 23.58 -12.55
C VAL A 235 -14.97 24.08 -11.46
N ALA A 236 -14.49 24.22 -10.23
CA ALA A 236 -15.27 24.78 -9.13
C ALA A 236 -15.59 26.27 -9.32
N ASP A 237 -14.62 27.06 -9.78
CA ASP A 237 -14.82 28.49 -10.09
C ASP A 237 -15.77 28.69 -11.27
N GLU A 238 -15.64 27.91 -12.33
CA GLU A 238 -16.55 27.91 -13.49
C GLU A 238 -18.00 27.66 -13.07
N LEU A 239 -18.19 26.75 -12.11
CA LEU A 239 -19.50 26.39 -11.57
C LEU A 239 -19.92 27.27 -10.39
N GLN A 240 -19.06 28.21 -9.95
CA GLN A 240 -19.27 29.10 -8.80
C GLN A 240 -19.59 28.35 -7.50
N ARG A 241 -18.81 27.31 -7.20
CA ARG A 241 -19.05 26.40 -6.06
C ARG A 241 -17.79 26.23 -5.21
N PRO A 242 -17.93 26.02 -3.89
CA PRO A 242 -16.81 25.60 -3.07
C PRO A 242 -16.37 24.17 -3.44
N ALA A 243 -15.08 23.89 -3.22
CA ALA A 243 -14.48 22.60 -3.52
C ALA A 243 -13.60 22.08 -2.38
N VAL A 244 -13.60 20.77 -2.23
CA VAL A 244 -12.67 20.02 -1.38
C VAL A 244 -11.97 19.01 -2.25
N VAL A 245 -10.64 19.01 -2.28
CA VAL A 245 -9.85 17.99 -2.96
C VAL A 245 -9.38 16.97 -1.93
N ASN A 246 -9.56 15.68 -2.22
CA ASN A 246 -8.96 14.60 -1.46
C ASN A 246 -7.77 14.04 -2.23
N LEU A 247 -6.60 14.03 -1.57
CA LEU A 247 -5.36 13.43 -2.05
C LEU A 247 -4.99 12.24 -1.15
N SER A 248 -5.28 11.02 -1.61
CA SER A 248 -4.94 9.79 -0.87
C SER A 248 -3.68 9.13 -1.44
N LEU A 249 -2.65 9.95 -1.65
CA LEU A 249 -1.35 9.61 -2.23
C LEU A 249 -0.24 10.38 -1.48
N GLY A 250 0.99 9.90 -1.53
CA GLY A 250 2.15 10.57 -0.94
C GLY A 250 3.47 9.92 -1.35
N ASP A 251 4.58 10.59 -1.06
CA ASP A 251 5.95 10.08 -1.25
C ASP A 251 6.86 10.47 -0.08
N HIS A 252 8.12 10.04 -0.14
CA HIS A 252 9.15 10.33 0.87
C HIS A 252 10.44 10.89 0.26
N TYR A 253 10.35 11.52 -0.92
CA TYR A 253 11.50 12.06 -1.64
C TYR A 253 11.58 13.57 -1.48
N ASN A 254 11.47 14.05 -0.24
CA ASN A 254 11.53 15.47 0.10
C ASN A 254 11.95 15.64 1.59
N ALA A 255 12.05 16.89 2.05
CA ALA A 255 12.49 17.22 3.42
C ALA A 255 11.43 16.98 4.51
N HIS A 256 10.15 16.77 4.13
CA HIS A 256 9.00 16.65 5.04
C HIS A 256 8.75 17.87 5.95
N ASP A 257 9.18 19.06 5.52
CA ASP A 257 9.03 20.33 6.24
C ASP A 257 8.06 21.31 5.55
N GLY A 258 7.45 20.90 4.45
CA GLY A 258 6.52 21.69 3.64
C GLY A 258 7.19 22.58 2.59
N SER A 259 8.52 22.54 2.44
CA SER A 259 9.22 23.37 1.45
C SER A 259 9.23 22.79 0.05
N ASP A 260 8.72 21.57 -0.14
CA ASP A 260 8.70 20.93 -1.46
C ASP A 260 7.70 21.63 -2.41
N PRO A 261 7.91 21.53 -3.74
CA PRO A 261 7.06 22.22 -4.70
C PRO A 261 5.57 21.88 -4.60
N LEU A 262 5.21 20.63 -4.27
CA LEU A 262 3.80 20.22 -4.19
C LEU A 262 3.13 20.77 -2.93
N SER A 263 3.82 20.75 -1.78
CA SER A 263 3.33 21.39 -0.55
C SER A 263 3.12 22.90 -0.74
N ASN A 264 4.10 23.60 -1.30
CA ASN A 264 3.99 25.03 -1.61
C ASN A 264 2.82 25.32 -2.56
N PHE A 265 2.62 24.47 -3.57
CA PHE A 265 1.50 24.59 -4.50
C PHE A 265 0.14 24.40 -3.80
N ILE A 266 0.01 23.37 -2.96
CA ILE A 266 -1.20 23.11 -2.16
C ILE A 266 -1.52 24.30 -1.25
N ASP A 267 -0.50 24.87 -0.60
CA ASP A 267 -0.65 26.04 0.27
C ASP A 267 -1.12 27.28 -0.51
N GLN A 268 -0.62 27.48 -1.73
CA GLN A 268 -1.01 28.59 -2.61
C GLN A 268 -2.44 28.45 -3.12
N GLU A 269 -2.85 27.23 -3.49
CA GLU A 269 -4.18 26.96 -4.05
C GLU A 269 -5.28 26.83 -2.99
N SER A 270 -4.90 26.58 -1.74
CA SER A 270 -5.84 26.50 -0.61
C SER A 270 -6.27 27.89 -0.12
N GLY A 271 -7.56 28.05 0.19
CA GLY A 271 -8.11 29.34 0.61
C GLY A 271 -9.61 29.31 0.92
N PRO A 272 -10.27 30.47 1.04
CA PRO A 272 -11.70 30.52 1.30
C PRO A 272 -12.52 29.71 0.27
N GLY A 273 -13.21 28.67 0.74
CA GLY A 273 -14.04 27.82 -0.11
C GLY A 273 -13.30 26.72 -0.89
N LYS A 274 -11.97 26.64 -0.77
CA LYS A 274 -11.12 25.65 -1.44
C LYS A 274 -10.11 25.06 -0.45
N ILE A 275 -10.18 23.76 -0.20
CA ILE A 275 -9.23 23.08 0.68
C ILE A 275 -8.76 21.77 0.06
N VAL A 276 -7.51 21.39 0.36
CA VAL A 276 -6.96 20.07 0.03
C VAL A 276 -6.81 19.25 1.31
N CYS A 277 -7.27 18.00 1.28
CA CYS A 277 -7.14 17.05 2.38
C CYS A 277 -6.23 15.91 1.94
N CYS A 278 -5.04 15.83 2.54
CA CYS A 278 -4.04 14.83 2.23
C CYS A 278 -4.04 13.70 3.26
N ALA A 279 -3.85 12.47 2.80
CA ALA A 279 -3.54 11.35 3.70
C ALA A 279 -2.15 11.54 4.32
N ALA A 280 -1.98 11.14 5.59
CA ALA A 280 -0.70 11.26 6.28
C ALA A 280 0.36 10.22 5.83
N GLY A 281 -0.02 9.26 5.00
CA GLY A 281 0.79 8.08 4.67
C GLY A 281 0.49 6.86 5.55
N ASN A 282 0.95 5.69 5.13
CA ASN A 282 0.75 4.40 5.79
C ASN A 282 2.02 3.87 6.48
N GLU A 283 3.09 4.68 6.48
CA GLU A 283 4.44 4.22 6.77
C GLU A 283 4.82 4.37 8.25
N GLY A 284 3.90 4.82 9.11
CA GLY A 284 4.17 5.02 10.54
C GLY A 284 4.68 3.78 11.28
N ASN A 285 4.38 2.57 10.79
CA ASN A 285 4.89 1.30 11.35
C ASN A 285 5.91 0.58 10.45
N VAL A 286 6.43 1.28 9.44
CA VAL A 286 7.46 0.78 8.53
C VAL A 286 8.76 1.47 8.86
N ASP A 287 9.83 0.70 9.07
CA ASP A 287 11.13 1.24 9.51
C ASP A 287 11.90 1.86 8.31
N ILE A 288 11.29 2.80 7.59
CA ILE A 288 11.83 3.47 6.39
C ILE A 288 12.37 4.88 6.65
N HIS A 289 12.27 5.36 7.89
CA HIS A 289 12.87 6.62 8.35
C HIS A 289 13.87 6.36 9.47
N ALA A 290 14.95 7.12 9.47
CA ALA A 290 15.90 7.23 10.55
C ALA A 290 16.16 8.69 10.90
N GLU A 291 16.09 9.01 12.18
CA GLU A 291 16.53 10.29 12.74
C GLU A 291 17.82 10.08 13.53
N THR A 292 18.76 11.01 13.41
CA THR A 292 19.94 11.02 14.28
C THR A 292 20.49 12.40 14.56
N ILE A 293 21.37 12.48 15.58
CA ILE A 293 22.14 13.67 15.92
C ILE A 293 23.62 13.34 15.73
N VAL A 294 24.24 13.99 14.75
CA VAL A 294 25.69 13.93 14.51
C VAL A 294 26.35 15.03 15.31
N GLN A 295 27.35 14.69 16.13
CA GLN A 295 28.14 15.70 16.85
C GLN A 295 29.41 16.04 16.10
N GLN A 296 29.95 17.24 16.34
CA GLN A 296 31.24 17.64 15.78
C GLN A 296 32.34 16.67 16.20
N ASN A 297 33.17 16.27 15.24
CA ASN A 297 34.23 15.27 15.37
C ASN A 297 33.76 13.88 15.83
N GLN A 298 32.48 13.55 15.61
CA GLN A 298 31.94 12.21 15.88
C GLN A 298 31.39 11.56 14.62
N GLN A 299 31.52 10.23 14.59
CA GLN A 299 30.92 9.41 13.56
C GLN A 299 29.68 8.69 14.11
N VAL A 300 28.57 8.80 13.38
CA VAL A 300 27.35 8.03 13.61
C VAL A 300 27.26 6.91 12.58
N CYS A 301 26.76 5.75 13.00
CA CYS A 301 26.52 4.60 12.14
C CYS A 301 25.05 4.20 12.18
N ILE A 302 24.37 4.39 11.06
CA ILE A 302 22.98 3.97 10.86
C ILE A 302 23.01 2.64 10.09
N ARG A 303 22.31 1.63 10.60
CA ARG A 303 22.27 0.30 9.96
C ARG A 303 21.02 0.15 9.14
N PHE A 304 21.12 -0.46 7.97
CA PHE A 304 19.97 -0.76 7.13
C PHE A 304 20.11 -2.10 6.43
N LEU A 305 18.98 -2.63 5.98
CA LEU A 305 18.88 -3.88 5.22
C LEU A 305 18.33 -3.60 3.84
N ILE A 306 18.94 -4.24 2.83
CA ILE A 306 18.36 -4.37 1.49
C ILE A 306 17.69 -5.76 1.42
N PRO A 307 16.36 -5.86 1.30
CA PRO A 307 15.65 -7.13 1.26
C PRO A 307 16.15 -8.08 0.18
N ALA A 308 16.42 -9.33 0.57
CA ALA A 308 16.88 -10.37 -0.36
C ALA A 308 15.91 -10.63 -1.53
N SER A 309 14.62 -10.32 -1.36
CA SER A 309 13.59 -10.44 -2.40
C SER A 309 13.83 -9.54 -3.60
N ILE A 310 14.51 -8.41 -3.41
CA ILE A 310 14.84 -7.47 -4.50
C ILE A 310 16.10 -7.96 -5.23
N LEU A 311 17.05 -8.52 -4.47
CA LEU A 311 18.29 -9.09 -4.99
C LEU A 311 18.06 -10.39 -5.78
N SER A 312 16.97 -11.12 -5.53
CA SER A 312 16.74 -12.46 -6.09
C SER A 312 16.07 -12.51 -7.46
N SER A 313 15.70 -11.37 -8.07
CA SER A 313 14.84 -11.38 -9.27
C SER A 313 15.46 -10.89 -10.58
N THR A 314 16.53 -10.10 -10.57
CA THR A 314 17.30 -9.66 -11.77
C THR A 314 18.63 -9.00 -11.35
N LEU A 315 19.64 -8.92 -12.23
CA LEU A 315 20.78 -7.96 -12.06
C LEU A 315 20.31 -6.48 -12.06
N LYS A 316 19.01 -6.25 -12.21
CA LYS A 316 18.35 -4.95 -12.13
C LYS A 316 17.69 -4.86 -10.76
N TRP A 317 18.42 -4.33 -9.80
CA TRP A 317 17.90 -3.90 -8.51
C TRP A 317 18.52 -2.55 -8.17
N ARG A 318 17.79 -1.79 -7.37
CA ARG A 318 18.16 -0.46 -6.88
C ARG A 318 17.85 -0.45 -5.38
N ALA A 319 18.52 0.38 -4.62
CA ALA A 319 18.19 0.71 -3.25
C ALA A 319 18.59 2.17 -3.07
N GLU A 320 17.72 2.95 -2.44
CA GLU A 320 17.90 4.40 -2.37
C GLU A 320 17.69 4.90 -0.95
N LEU A 321 18.55 5.83 -0.53
CA LEU A 321 18.42 6.60 0.70
C LEU A 321 18.56 8.07 0.36
N ASN A 322 17.61 8.89 0.78
CA ASN A 322 17.74 10.34 0.75
C ASN A 322 17.88 10.86 2.19
N GLY A 323 18.75 11.83 2.42
CA GLY A 323 18.94 12.39 3.76
C GLY A 323 19.14 13.89 3.75
N TRP A 324 18.61 14.54 4.79
CA TRP A 324 18.43 15.99 4.89
C TRP A 324 19.02 16.50 6.20
N TYR A 325 19.74 17.62 6.12
CA TYR A 325 20.41 18.24 7.26
C TYR A 325 20.63 19.75 7.02
N ALA A 326 20.78 20.53 8.09
CA ALA A 326 20.91 21.98 7.99
C ALA A 326 22.17 22.38 7.19
N SER A 327 22.06 23.34 6.27
CA SER A 327 23.21 23.91 5.52
C SER A 327 24.28 24.56 6.40
N SER A 328 23.94 24.86 7.66
CA SER A 328 24.88 25.38 8.64
C SER A 328 25.83 24.32 9.20
N ASP A 329 25.56 23.05 8.90
CA ASP A 329 26.35 21.90 9.29
C ASP A 329 27.16 21.36 8.11
N ASN A 330 28.32 20.80 8.42
CA ASN A 330 29.19 20.12 7.48
C ASN A 330 29.31 18.65 7.94
N ILE A 331 28.65 17.76 7.19
CA ILE A 331 28.56 16.33 7.47
C ILE A 331 29.05 15.56 6.25
N GLU A 332 29.98 14.64 6.46
CA GLU A 332 30.46 13.73 5.42
C GLU A 332 29.71 12.40 5.47
N VAL A 333 29.48 11.81 4.30
CA VAL A 333 28.70 10.59 4.10
C VAL A 333 29.55 9.49 3.49
N ALA A 334 29.41 8.27 4.00
CA ALA A 334 29.98 7.06 3.41
C ALA A 334 29.04 5.86 3.61
N VAL A 335 29.21 4.85 2.78
CA VAL A 335 28.47 3.59 2.87
C VAL A 335 29.44 2.44 3.09
N GLN A 336 29.06 1.50 3.95
CA GLN A 336 29.77 0.25 4.18
C GLN A 336 28.88 -0.95 3.84
N SER A 337 29.42 -1.87 3.05
CA SER A 337 28.78 -3.14 2.71
C SER A 337 28.70 -4.08 3.92
N PRO A 338 27.86 -5.13 3.86
CA PRO A 338 27.75 -6.12 4.92
C PRO A 338 29.07 -6.83 5.24
N GLU A 339 29.92 -7.05 4.24
CA GLU A 339 31.24 -7.68 4.39
C GLU A 339 32.34 -6.73 4.88
N GLY A 340 32.07 -5.43 4.95
CA GLY A 340 32.96 -4.44 5.57
C GLY A 340 33.70 -3.53 4.60
N SER A 341 33.61 -3.74 3.28
CA SER A 341 34.14 -2.79 2.29
C SER A 341 33.38 -1.47 2.37
N ARG A 342 34.09 -0.36 2.18
CA ARG A 342 33.57 0.98 2.49
C ARG A 342 33.91 1.96 1.37
N THR A 343 32.98 2.87 1.05
CA THR A 343 33.27 4.03 0.22
C THR A 343 34.17 5.02 0.97
N HIS A 344 34.81 5.93 0.23
CA HIS A 344 35.41 7.11 0.86
C HIS A 344 34.30 8.00 1.43
N PHE A 345 34.62 8.77 2.47
CA PHE A 345 33.77 9.86 2.90
C PHE A 345 33.67 10.92 1.80
N GLN A 346 32.45 11.35 1.52
CA GLN A 346 32.13 12.41 0.58
C GLN A 346 31.45 13.55 1.31
N ASN A 347 31.74 14.76 0.86
CA ASN A 347 31.14 15.98 1.33
C ASN A 347 30.49 16.73 0.15
N ILE A 348 29.64 17.71 0.45
CA ILE A 348 29.27 18.71 -0.52
C ILE A 348 30.51 19.49 -0.98
N SER A 349 30.59 19.85 -2.26
CA SER A 349 31.69 20.68 -2.76
C SER A 349 31.33 22.16 -2.70
N ASP A 350 32.33 23.04 -2.83
CA ASP A 350 32.15 24.50 -2.72
C ASP A 350 31.13 25.08 -3.73
N ASN A 351 30.86 24.38 -4.83
CA ASN A 351 29.87 24.78 -5.83
C ASN A 351 28.44 24.33 -5.48
N GLY A 352 28.21 23.73 -4.31
CA GLY A 352 26.91 23.23 -3.88
C GLY A 352 26.52 21.88 -4.49
N TYR A 353 27.44 21.14 -5.11
CA TYR A 353 27.14 19.85 -5.72
C TYR A 353 28.34 18.91 -5.63
N SER A 354 28.11 17.62 -5.34
CA SER A 354 29.13 16.58 -5.52
C SER A 354 28.50 15.25 -5.91
N GLN A 355 29.16 14.52 -6.79
CA GLN A 355 28.74 13.19 -7.21
C GLN A 355 29.96 12.28 -7.34
N LYS A 356 29.93 11.11 -6.70
CA LYS A 356 30.92 10.05 -6.91
C LYS A 356 30.26 8.69 -7.00
N ILE A 357 30.89 7.83 -7.81
CA ILE A 357 30.52 6.42 -7.95
C ILE A 357 31.65 5.59 -7.34
N HIS A 358 31.26 4.64 -6.50
CA HIS A 358 32.15 3.71 -5.83
C HIS A 358 31.76 2.28 -6.18
N HIS A 359 32.76 1.40 -6.31
CA HIS A 359 32.55 -0.03 -6.55
C HIS A 359 33.03 -0.79 -5.32
N ILE A 360 32.11 -1.37 -4.55
CA ILE A 360 32.40 -2.12 -3.32
C ILE A 360 31.59 -3.42 -3.29
N SER A 361 32.22 -4.54 -2.97
CA SER A 361 31.50 -5.81 -2.69
C SER A 361 30.56 -6.31 -3.81
N GLY A 362 30.83 -5.95 -5.07
CA GLY A 362 29.94 -6.26 -6.20
C GLY A 362 28.71 -5.36 -6.31
N ALA A 363 28.66 -4.25 -5.56
CA ALA A 363 27.69 -3.18 -5.69
C ALA A 363 28.34 -1.90 -6.24
N GLN A 364 27.59 -1.18 -7.06
CA GLN A 364 27.85 0.20 -7.40
C GLN A 364 27.13 1.10 -6.40
N VAL A 365 27.86 1.97 -5.71
CA VAL A 365 27.33 2.95 -4.76
C VAL A 365 27.57 4.34 -5.31
N GLN A 366 26.51 5.03 -5.68
CA GLN A 366 26.54 6.42 -6.08
C GLN A 366 26.12 7.30 -4.91
N ILE A 367 26.97 8.25 -4.53
CA ILE A 367 26.67 9.26 -3.51
C ILE A 367 26.60 10.61 -4.23
N ILE A 368 25.44 11.24 -4.16
CA ILE A 368 25.19 12.59 -4.66
C ILE A 368 24.90 13.47 -3.46
N MET A 369 25.51 14.65 -3.40
CA MET A 369 25.24 15.66 -2.39
C MET A 369 24.89 16.96 -3.07
N TYR A 370 23.84 17.58 -2.58
CA TYR A 370 23.30 18.82 -3.09
C TYR A 370 23.34 19.86 -1.98
N GLY A 371 23.59 21.09 -2.39
CA GLY A 371 23.32 22.27 -1.60
C GLY A 371 21.82 22.48 -1.45
N PRO A 372 21.40 23.67 -1.04
CA PRO A 372 19.99 23.98 -0.90
C PRO A 372 19.31 23.76 -2.26
N GLU A 373 18.37 22.82 -2.29
CA GLU A 373 17.61 22.48 -3.49
C GLU A 373 16.81 23.69 -3.99
N ASN A 374 16.40 24.54 -3.04
CA ASN A 374 15.87 25.88 -3.23
C ASN A 374 16.26 26.73 -2.03
N THR A 375 16.15 28.05 -2.15
CA THR A 375 16.47 29.02 -1.08
C THR A 375 15.57 28.94 0.17
N ASP A 376 14.61 28.01 0.20
CA ASP A 376 13.40 28.17 1.01
C ASP A 376 13.47 27.47 2.38
N ASN A 377 14.16 26.32 2.50
CA ASN A 377 14.40 25.68 3.80
C ASN A 377 15.85 25.75 4.29
N GLY A 378 16.80 26.07 3.40
CA GLY A 378 18.21 26.17 3.75
C GLY A 378 18.82 24.84 4.21
N GLU A 379 18.29 23.70 3.77
CA GLU A 379 18.84 22.37 4.05
C GLU A 379 19.75 21.89 2.92
N TYR A 380 20.80 21.16 3.27
CA TYR A 380 21.54 20.33 2.32
C TYR A 380 20.94 18.93 2.32
N TRP A 381 21.09 18.23 1.20
CA TRP A 381 20.63 16.87 1.11
C TRP A 381 21.59 15.97 0.36
N PHE A 382 21.45 14.68 0.58
CA PHE A 382 22.21 13.66 -0.09
C PHE A 382 21.32 12.54 -0.59
N ASN A 383 21.68 12.00 -1.75
CA ASN A 383 21.09 10.80 -2.28
C ASN A 383 22.16 9.71 -2.37
N ILE A 384 21.82 8.52 -1.91
CA ILE A 384 22.65 7.33 -2.02
C ILE A 384 21.87 6.32 -2.83
N GLU A 385 22.40 5.97 -3.99
CA GLU A 385 21.88 4.89 -4.82
C GLU A 385 22.85 3.70 -4.77
N ILE A 386 22.32 2.53 -4.45
CA ILE A 386 23.05 1.26 -4.43
C ILE A 386 22.42 0.34 -5.47
N THR A 387 23.22 -0.09 -6.43
CA THR A 387 22.80 -0.98 -7.53
C THR A 387 23.79 -2.11 -7.72
N HIS A 388 23.45 -3.08 -8.58
CA HIS A 388 24.39 -4.10 -9.03
C HIS A 388 25.59 -3.45 -9.75
N ASP A 389 26.81 -3.85 -9.40
CA ASP A 389 27.99 -3.40 -10.15
C ASP A 389 28.02 -4.04 -11.54
N PRO A 390 27.90 -3.27 -12.65
CA PRO A 390 27.90 -3.83 -14.01
C PRO A 390 29.21 -4.57 -14.34
N ASN A 391 30.31 -4.28 -13.64
CA ASN A 391 31.59 -4.96 -13.82
C ASN A 391 31.71 -6.26 -13.00
N SER A 392 30.74 -6.53 -12.11
CA SER A 392 30.71 -7.74 -11.31
C SER A 392 29.92 -8.86 -11.99
N VAL A 393 30.54 -10.04 -12.09
CA VAL A 393 29.94 -11.24 -12.68
C VAL A 393 29.20 -12.11 -11.65
N SER A 394 29.32 -11.81 -10.35
CA SER A 394 28.61 -12.53 -9.28
C SER A 394 27.33 -11.80 -8.89
N ILE A 395 26.23 -12.54 -8.72
CA ILE A 395 25.06 -12.05 -7.98
C ILE A 395 25.55 -11.91 -6.55
N ALA A 396 25.88 -10.68 -6.15
CA ALA A 396 26.61 -10.42 -4.92
C ALA A 396 25.85 -10.95 -3.68
N THR A 397 26.18 -12.17 -3.25
CA THR A 397 25.72 -12.74 -1.97
C THR A 397 26.19 -11.88 -0.79
N GLY A 398 27.28 -11.13 -0.96
CA GLY A 398 27.79 -10.12 -0.03
C GLY A 398 26.88 -8.90 0.17
N ASN A 399 25.88 -8.69 -0.70
CA ASN A 399 24.88 -7.62 -0.54
C ASN A 399 23.70 -8.05 0.32
N THR A 400 23.59 -9.36 0.64
CA THR A 400 22.61 -9.86 1.62
C THR A 400 23.16 -9.67 3.03
N GLY A 401 22.65 -8.68 3.76
CA GLY A 401 23.07 -8.42 5.13
C GLY A 401 22.90 -6.97 5.55
N THR A 402 23.51 -6.63 6.69
CA THR A 402 23.41 -5.28 7.27
C THR A 402 24.43 -4.33 6.65
N TRP A 403 23.92 -3.42 5.84
CA TRP A 403 24.65 -2.26 5.37
C TRP A 403 24.74 -1.19 6.45
N ARG A 404 25.71 -0.28 6.31
CA ARG A 404 25.87 0.85 7.23
C ARG A 404 26.01 2.16 6.45
N LEU A 405 25.17 3.13 6.79
CA LEU A 405 25.34 4.53 6.46
C LEU A 405 26.16 5.17 7.57
N LEU A 406 27.27 5.81 7.20
CA LEU A 406 28.23 6.42 8.10
C LEU A 406 28.20 7.92 7.88
N LEU A 407 27.91 8.67 8.95
CA LEU A 407 27.86 10.13 8.96
C LEU A 407 28.99 10.64 9.85
N ASN A 408 29.81 11.57 9.36
CA ASN A 408 30.92 12.16 10.12
C ASN A 408 30.74 13.67 10.23
N GLY A 409 30.62 14.18 11.46
CA GLY A 409 30.46 15.60 11.72
C GLY A 409 31.80 16.34 11.64
N VAL A 410 32.00 17.16 10.62
CA VAL A 410 33.25 17.95 10.46
C VAL A 410 33.12 19.29 11.18
N ALA A 411 32.05 20.03 10.88
CA ALA A 411 31.71 21.28 11.57
C ALA A 411 30.20 21.32 11.77
N VAL A 412 29.73 21.10 13.00
CA VAL A 412 28.31 20.85 13.27
C VAL A 412 27.79 21.84 14.30
N LYS A 413 26.66 22.48 14.01
CA LYS A 413 25.90 23.37 14.88
C LYS A 413 24.62 22.72 15.40
N ASN A 414 23.80 22.16 14.50
CA ASN A 414 22.54 21.51 14.86
C ASN A 414 22.73 19.99 14.95
N GLY A 415 23.25 19.38 13.88
CA GLY A 415 23.60 17.97 13.81
C GLY A 415 22.42 17.03 13.56
N LYS A 416 21.18 17.55 13.52
CA LYS A 416 20.01 16.75 13.15
C LYS A 416 20.10 16.32 11.69
N VAL A 417 19.92 15.02 11.46
CA VAL A 417 19.84 14.42 10.13
C VAL A 417 18.61 13.52 10.06
N ASN A 418 17.75 13.75 9.08
CA ASN A 418 16.65 12.86 8.71
C ASN A 418 17.06 12.04 7.50
N ILE A 419 16.78 10.74 7.49
CA ILE A 419 17.08 9.86 6.36
C ILE A 419 15.85 9.01 6.04
N TRP A 420 15.44 9.01 4.77
CA TRP A 420 14.32 8.24 4.25
C TRP A 420 14.80 7.20 3.24
N SER A 421 14.15 6.03 3.23
CA SER A 421 14.29 5.06 2.14
C SER A 421 13.48 5.52 0.94
N GLY A 422 14.07 5.40 -0.25
CA GLY A 422 13.32 5.52 -1.50
C GLY A 422 12.37 4.34 -1.71
N GLU A 423 11.25 4.61 -2.39
CA GLU A 423 10.31 3.60 -2.87
C GLU A 423 10.67 3.18 -4.30
N THR A 424 10.50 1.90 -4.63
CA THR A 424 10.57 1.43 -6.01
C THR A 424 9.28 0.77 -6.47
N THR A 425 9.25 0.38 -7.74
CA THR A 425 8.13 -0.34 -8.37
C THR A 425 7.71 -1.64 -7.67
N LYS A 426 8.46 -2.13 -6.67
CA LYS A 426 8.13 -3.31 -5.84
C LYS A 426 7.93 -3.01 -4.35
N GLY A 427 7.81 -1.73 -3.97
CA GLY A 427 7.69 -1.25 -2.59
C GLY A 427 9.00 -0.65 -2.05
N PHE A 428 9.13 -0.56 -0.73
CA PHE A 428 10.35 -0.01 -0.09
C PHE A 428 11.54 -0.97 -0.16
N ASP A 429 12.68 -0.42 -0.60
CA ASP A 429 13.89 -1.19 -0.87
C ASP A 429 14.88 -1.22 0.29
N VAL A 430 14.70 -0.36 1.29
CA VAL A 430 15.58 -0.27 2.43
C VAL A 430 14.79 -0.19 3.72
N VAL A 431 15.22 -0.97 4.71
CA VAL A 431 14.64 -0.96 6.06
C VAL A 431 15.74 -0.68 7.07
N PHE A 432 15.59 0.40 7.84
CA PHE A 432 16.51 0.76 8.91
C PHE A 432 16.42 -0.23 10.07
N THR A 433 17.55 -0.45 10.75
CA THR A 433 17.63 -1.39 11.86
C THR A 433 18.40 -0.80 13.04
N GLY A 434 17.86 -0.91 14.25
CA GLY A 434 18.52 -0.47 15.48
C GLY A 434 17.96 0.81 16.08
N PHE A 435 18.78 1.50 16.88
CA PHE A 435 18.34 2.62 17.74
C PHE A 435 17.92 3.88 16.98
N GLY A 436 18.30 4.03 15.70
CA GLY A 436 17.92 5.18 14.85
C GLY A 436 16.48 5.15 14.33
N VAL A 437 15.70 4.11 14.65
CA VAL A 437 14.28 3.95 14.25
C VAL A 437 13.33 4.51 15.32
N GLN A 438 13.78 5.50 16.09
CA GLN A 438 12.96 6.13 17.11
C GLN A 438 12.33 7.40 16.55
N ASP A 439 11.42 7.26 15.57
CA ASP A 439 10.54 8.37 15.22
C ASP A 439 9.10 8.18 15.73
N LEU A 440 8.58 9.28 16.24
CA LEU A 440 7.31 9.49 16.91
C LEU A 440 6.24 9.82 15.86
N MET A 441 5.63 8.80 15.26
CA MET A 441 4.23 8.78 14.82
C MET A 441 3.85 7.34 14.42
N LYS A 442 4.13 6.39 15.31
CA LYS A 442 3.40 5.11 15.31
C LYS A 442 1.99 5.45 15.76
N ILE A 443 1.06 5.56 14.82
CA ILE A 443 -0.37 5.64 15.13
C ILE A 443 -0.75 4.27 15.73
N ASP A 444 -0.49 4.11 17.02
CA ASP A 444 -1.08 3.06 17.86
C ASP A 444 -2.57 3.39 17.91
N LEU A 445 -3.35 2.75 17.03
CA LEU A 445 -4.76 2.52 17.32
C LEU A 445 -4.78 1.67 18.60
N PHE A 446 -5.02 2.36 19.73
CA PHE A 446 -5.16 1.87 21.12
C PHE A 446 -3.90 1.87 22.01
N PRO A 447 -4.01 2.35 23.27
CA PRO A 447 -2.92 2.32 24.22
C PRO A 447 -2.53 0.88 24.57
N LYS A 448 -1.22 0.59 24.47
CA LYS A 448 -0.58 -0.68 24.83
C LYS A 448 -1.07 -1.22 26.17
N ARG A 449 -1.93 -2.24 26.14
CA ARG A 449 -1.98 -3.22 27.24
C ARG A 449 -0.86 -4.23 27.01
N SER A 450 0.01 -4.34 28.01
CA SER A 450 1.00 -5.40 28.17
C SER A 450 0.37 -6.77 27.86
N THR A 451 0.87 -7.50 26.86
CA THR A 451 1.37 -8.90 26.96
C THR A 451 1.62 -9.57 25.58
N THR A 452 2.78 -10.24 25.45
CA THR A 452 3.10 -11.44 24.64
C THR A 452 2.90 -11.48 23.11
N THR A 453 4.03 -11.35 22.40
CA THR A 453 4.55 -12.10 21.22
C THR A 453 3.70 -12.66 20.06
N SER A 454 2.41 -12.35 19.87
CA SER A 454 1.64 -12.92 18.72
C SER A 454 1.10 -11.95 17.66
N ASP A 455 1.14 -10.63 17.86
CA ASP A 455 0.32 -9.74 17.02
C ASP A 455 1.13 -8.93 15.98
N ARG A 456 1.86 -9.62 15.11
CA ARG A 456 2.48 -9.04 13.90
C ARG A 456 2.04 -9.80 12.65
N LEU A 457 0.83 -9.57 12.14
CA LEU A 457 0.43 -10.09 10.82
C LEU A 457 -0.85 -9.40 10.27
N LEU A 458 -0.87 -8.07 10.16
CA LEU A 458 -1.92 -7.37 9.40
C LEU A 458 -1.37 -6.10 8.73
N SER A 459 -0.54 -6.25 7.68
CA SER A 459 -0.28 -5.20 6.68
C SER A 459 0.46 -5.78 5.47
N ARG A 460 -0.16 -6.74 4.77
CA ARG A 460 0.25 -7.10 3.41
C ARG A 460 -1.00 -7.48 2.63
N SER A 461 -1.27 -6.78 1.53
CA SER A 461 -1.96 -7.20 0.29
C SER A 461 -2.85 -6.09 -0.25
N TYR A 462 -2.28 -5.09 -0.94
CA TYR A 462 -3.03 -4.23 -1.86
C TYR A 462 -2.26 -3.91 -3.14
N TYR A 463 -1.41 -4.82 -3.64
CA TYR A 463 -0.92 -4.75 -5.03
C TYR A 463 -0.63 -6.17 -5.52
N THR A 464 -1.61 -6.76 -6.22
CA THR A 464 -1.43 -7.83 -7.21
C THR A 464 -2.46 -7.68 -8.29
#